data_AF-A0A7V9UPP9-F1
#
_entry.id   AF-A0A7V9UPP9-F1
#
_cell.length_a   1.000
_cell.length_b   1.000
_cell.length_c   1.000
_cell.angle_alpha   90.00
_cell.angle_beta   90.00
_cell.angle_gamma   90.00
#
_symmetry.space_group_name_H-M   'P 1'
#
loop_
_entity.id
_entity.type
_entity.pdbx_description
1 polymer ?
#
loop_
_entity_poly.entity_id
_entity_poly.type
_entity_poly.pdbx_seq_one_letter_code
_entity_poly.pdbx_strand_id
1 'polypeptide(L)'
;ILILTGTPGGGKGTFVRVLTGIIGQNNIASLRPQLLGERFELGRFLGKTLIYGADVPENFLNQRGASVLKSLTGYDPMTLEFKNSNESPFIICQFNVIVTCNSRLTVHLEGDTDAWRRRLAMVDYHKPKPAHVIADLDKLILKTEASGILNWMLEGLDKLRADGWQLYLSTAQQESVDNLLLESDGHTLFVKEALVRSESQLTVPDCFAAYVEYCSDRGWVALSRNKFGQMIGDTVARHYGLTVRHDISDASGKAQRGWRGLSLREKNPQPTGKGMSETSENEVSDNSDICFSVGREKLSHTAEGVRLGAAIWRNGEGDQPVTISADLGTGTDGRHYVKVEESATGIPLDEIEYGMSDEVGSSLATSAVPDWISEHHDEIEERAAIMEFDGGLDRAEAERLAREWYEPVPF
;
A
#
# COMPACT_ATOMS: atom_id res chain seq x y z
N ILE A 1 0.57 -4.77 -0.76
CA ILE A 1 1.73 -4.75 0.16
C ILE A 1 2.97 -4.38 -0.64
N LEU A 2 3.54 -3.21 -0.38
CA LEU A 2 4.76 -2.74 -1.03
C LEU A 2 5.96 -3.00 -0.12
N ILE A 3 6.94 -3.75 -0.62
CA ILE A 3 8.19 -4.06 0.06
C ILE A 3 9.30 -3.23 -0.57
N LEU A 4 9.97 -2.43 0.25
CA LEU A 4 11.14 -1.65 -0.12
C LEU A 4 12.39 -2.37 0.42
N THR A 5 13.15 -3.01 -0.47
CA THR A 5 14.40 -3.69 -0.12
C THR A 5 15.61 -2.90 -0.59
N GLY A 6 16.82 -3.29 -0.16
CA GLY A 6 18.06 -2.77 -0.71
C GLY A 6 18.99 -2.20 0.34
N THR A 7 20.02 -1.49 -0.09
CA THR A 7 21.13 -1.10 0.79
C THR A 7 20.74 -0.01 1.82
N PRO A 8 21.39 0.01 3.01
CA PRO A 8 21.28 1.13 3.93
C PRO A 8 21.72 2.43 3.27
N GLY A 9 20.97 3.52 3.50
CA GLY A 9 21.29 4.83 2.93
C GLY A 9 20.89 5.05 1.47
N GLY A 10 20.20 4.09 0.82
CA GLY A 10 19.70 4.23 -0.55
C GLY A 10 18.49 5.15 -0.73
N GLY A 11 17.92 5.70 0.35
CA GLY A 11 16.79 6.64 0.29
C GLY A 11 15.41 6.08 0.67
N LYS A 12 15.30 4.76 0.98
CA LYS A 12 14.05 4.11 1.42
C LYS A 12 13.32 4.88 2.52
N GLY A 13 14.04 5.23 3.58
CA GLY A 13 13.49 5.97 4.71
C GLY A 13 13.06 7.38 4.33
N THR A 14 13.79 8.07 3.44
CA THR A 14 13.40 9.39 2.93
C THR A 14 12.10 9.30 2.13
N PHE A 15 11.98 8.32 1.23
CA PHE A 15 10.75 8.06 0.49
C PHE A 15 9.55 7.86 1.43
N VAL A 16 9.69 7.00 2.44
CA VAL A 16 8.60 6.75 3.39
C VAL A 16 8.27 8.00 4.21
N ARG A 17 9.27 8.78 4.68
CA ARG A 17 9.01 10.00 5.45
C ARG A 17 8.26 11.05 4.63
N VAL A 18 8.64 11.25 3.36
CA VAL A 18 7.90 12.15 2.45
C VAL A 18 6.47 11.64 2.29
N LEU A 19 6.28 10.36 1.96
CA LEU A 19 4.93 9.79 1.80
C LEU A 19 4.08 9.95 3.07
N THR A 20 4.66 9.72 4.24
CA THR A 20 3.96 9.88 5.52
C THR A 20 3.60 11.33 5.82
N GLY A 21 4.44 12.28 5.38
CA GLY A 21 4.17 13.71 5.51
C GLY A 21 3.01 14.17 4.63
N ILE A 22 2.86 13.60 3.43
CA ILE A 22 1.74 13.90 2.53
C ILE A 22 0.43 13.25 3.03
N ILE A 23 0.47 11.97 3.43
CA ILE A 23 -0.72 11.24 3.90
C ILE A 23 -1.22 11.77 5.25
N GLY A 24 -0.31 12.31 6.07
CA GLY A 24 -0.60 12.80 7.42
C GLY A 24 -0.55 11.68 8.46
N GLN A 25 0.04 11.99 9.62
CA GLN A 25 0.32 11.01 10.68
C GLN A 25 -0.95 10.34 11.23
N ASN A 26 -2.07 11.05 11.24
CA ASN A 26 -3.36 10.54 11.72
C ASN A 26 -3.89 9.38 10.88
N ASN A 27 -3.44 9.23 9.63
CA ASN A 27 -3.88 8.18 8.71
C ASN A 27 -2.95 6.96 8.71
N ILE A 28 -1.89 6.97 9.54
CA ILE A 28 -0.83 5.97 9.51
C ILE A 28 -0.77 5.21 10.82
N ALA A 29 -0.57 3.89 10.74
CA ALA A 29 -0.22 3.06 11.87
C ALA A 29 1.13 2.38 11.68
N SER A 30 1.85 2.22 12.79
CA SER A 30 3.07 1.42 12.82
C SER A 30 2.75 -0.07 12.92
N LEU A 31 3.33 -0.84 12.02
CA LEU A 31 3.27 -2.29 12.03
C LEU A 31 4.21 -2.85 13.08
N ARG A 32 3.69 -3.76 13.91
CA ARG A 32 4.47 -4.51 14.90
C ARG A 32 4.35 -6.00 14.56
N PRO A 33 5.26 -6.55 13.74
CA PRO A 33 5.23 -7.95 13.30
C PRO A 33 4.87 -8.97 14.38
N GLN A 34 5.48 -8.84 15.55
CA GLN A 34 5.35 -9.77 16.66
C GLN A 34 3.99 -9.69 17.35
N LEU A 35 3.24 -8.60 17.15
CA LEU A 35 1.95 -8.34 17.78
C LEU A 35 0.77 -8.47 16.82
N LEU A 36 1.00 -8.71 15.53
CA LEU A 36 -0.06 -8.80 14.51
C LEU A 36 -1.13 -9.85 14.80
N GLY A 37 -0.81 -10.88 15.58
CA GLY A 37 -1.77 -11.91 16.02
C GLY A 37 -2.46 -11.62 17.35
N GLU A 38 -2.13 -10.50 18.00
CA GLU A 38 -2.66 -10.16 19.33
C GLU A 38 -4.02 -9.46 19.23
N ARG A 39 -4.92 -9.82 20.14
CA ARG A 39 -6.34 -9.40 20.17
C ARG A 39 -6.54 -7.88 20.01
N PHE A 40 -5.67 -7.08 20.62
CA PHE A 40 -5.81 -5.62 20.66
C PHE A 40 -4.96 -4.87 19.62
N GLU A 41 -4.13 -5.56 18.83
CA GLU A 41 -3.25 -4.87 17.87
C GLU A 41 -4.07 -4.22 16.75
N LEU A 42 -5.11 -4.92 16.30
CA LEU A 42 -5.95 -4.49 15.18
C LEU A 42 -6.73 -3.22 15.49
N GLY A 43 -7.12 -2.99 16.75
CA GLY A 43 -7.79 -1.76 17.18
C GLY A 43 -6.99 -0.50 16.85
N ARG A 44 -5.65 -0.57 16.83
CA ARG A 44 -4.78 0.55 16.49
C ARG A 44 -4.88 0.98 15.01
N PHE A 45 -5.44 0.13 14.17
CA PHE A 45 -5.59 0.39 12.74
C PHE A 45 -6.93 1.04 12.41
N LEU A 46 -7.84 1.21 13.39
CA LEU A 46 -9.09 1.91 13.16
C LEU A 46 -8.84 3.34 12.64
N GLY A 47 -9.52 3.69 11.55
CA GLY A 47 -9.40 5.00 10.89
C GLY A 47 -8.08 5.22 10.14
N LYS A 48 -7.22 4.20 10.01
CA LYS A 48 -5.95 4.31 9.28
C LYS A 48 -6.11 3.84 7.84
N THR A 49 -5.29 4.37 6.95
CA THR A 49 -5.27 3.98 5.53
C THR A 49 -3.95 3.30 5.13
N LEU A 50 -2.86 3.64 5.83
CA LEU A 50 -1.53 3.08 5.61
C LEU A 50 -0.97 2.46 6.90
N ILE A 51 -0.49 1.24 6.78
CA ILE A 51 0.28 0.52 7.79
C ILE A 51 1.75 0.48 7.35
N TYR A 52 2.65 0.95 8.20
CA TYR A 52 4.08 1.04 7.91
C TYR A 52 4.91 0.14 8.82
N GLY A 53 5.61 -0.83 8.26
CA GLY A 53 6.62 -1.64 8.93
C GLY A 53 8.03 -1.13 8.67
N ALA A 54 8.59 -0.42 9.64
CA ALA A 54 9.96 0.08 9.58
C ALA A 54 10.97 -1.04 9.90
N ASP A 55 11.88 -1.29 8.97
CA ASP A 55 13.05 -2.17 9.09
C ASP A 55 12.70 -3.53 9.73
N VAL A 56 11.72 -4.20 9.14
CA VAL A 56 11.22 -5.47 9.64
C VAL A 56 12.29 -6.57 9.52
N PRO A 57 12.29 -7.58 10.41
CA PRO A 57 13.23 -8.70 10.33
C PRO A 57 12.99 -9.57 9.09
N GLU A 58 14.02 -10.31 8.68
CA GLU A 58 13.99 -11.23 7.51
C GLU A 58 12.85 -12.26 7.55
N ASN A 59 12.45 -12.66 8.76
CA ASN A 59 11.42 -13.66 9.01
C ASN A 59 10.03 -13.04 9.22
N PHE A 60 9.84 -11.75 8.98
CA PHE A 60 8.57 -11.04 9.20
C PHE A 60 7.38 -11.73 8.51
N LEU A 61 7.52 -12.05 7.23
CA LEU A 61 6.50 -12.77 6.47
C LEU A 61 6.47 -14.27 6.78
N ASN A 62 7.36 -14.74 7.66
CA ASN A 62 7.47 -16.12 8.11
C ASN A 62 6.96 -16.34 9.55
N GLN A 63 6.39 -15.29 10.17
CA GLN A 63 5.81 -15.36 11.51
C GLN A 63 4.32 -15.72 11.44
N ARG A 64 3.77 -16.23 12.54
CA ARG A 64 2.33 -16.55 12.65
C ARG A 64 1.43 -15.37 12.28
N GLY A 65 1.86 -14.13 12.57
CA GLY A 65 1.12 -12.91 12.21
C GLY A 65 1.10 -12.57 10.72
N ALA A 66 1.88 -13.27 9.87
CA ALA A 66 1.88 -13.02 8.43
C ALA A 66 0.53 -13.36 7.78
N SER A 67 -0.21 -14.35 8.30
CA SER A 67 -1.56 -14.66 7.82
C SER A 67 -2.52 -13.48 8.03
N VAL A 68 -2.37 -12.73 9.12
CA VAL A 68 -3.18 -11.54 9.42
C VAL A 68 -2.97 -10.44 8.38
N LEU A 69 -1.76 -10.30 7.81
CA LEU A 69 -1.53 -9.34 6.72
C LEU A 69 -2.37 -9.63 5.48
N LYS A 70 -2.62 -10.91 5.17
CA LYS A 70 -3.49 -11.29 4.04
C LYS A 70 -4.90 -10.76 4.25
N SER A 71 -5.38 -10.77 5.49
CA SER A 71 -6.68 -10.23 5.86
C SER A 71 -6.70 -8.70 5.95
N LEU A 72 -5.67 -8.09 6.52
CA LEU A 72 -5.53 -6.63 6.57
C LEU A 72 -5.55 -5.98 5.18
N THR A 73 -5.07 -6.68 4.17
CA THR A 73 -4.97 -6.21 2.78
C THR A 73 -5.95 -6.89 1.83
N GLY A 74 -6.84 -7.73 2.37
CA GLY A 74 -7.63 -8.69 1.61
C GLY A 74 -9.08 -8.33 1.39
N TYR A 75 -9.56 -7.19 1.92
CA TYR A 75 -10.99 -6.87 2.04
C TYR A 75 -11.73 -7.84 2.97
N ASP A 76 -11.02 -8.46 3.91
CA ASP A 76 -11.63 -9.38 4.87
C ASP A 76 -12.36 -8.59 5.96
N PRO A 77 -13.58 -8.99 6.36
CA PRO A 77 -14.27 -8.41 7.50
C PRO A 77 -13.57 -8.81 8.81
N MET A 78 -13.39 -7.85 9.70
CA MET A 78 -12.78 -8.07 11.01
C MET A 78 -13.51 -7.30 12.11
N THR A 79 -13.68 -7.94 13.26
CA THR A 79 -14.10 -7.28 14.49
C THR A 79 -12.86 -6.84 15.25
N LEU A 80 -12.79 -5.55 15.58
CA LEU A 80 -11.70 -5.01 16.38
C LEU A 80 -12.01 -5.17 17.86
N GLU A 81 -10.95 -5.18 18.66
CA GLU A 81 -11.08 -5.23 20.11
C GLU A 81 -10.16 -4.20 20.75
N PHE A 82 -10.66 -3.52 21.78
CA PHE A 82 -9.93 -2.51 22.51
C PHE A 82 -9.66 -2.95 23.94
N LYS A 83 -8.48 -2.58 24.44
CA LYS A 83 -8.13 -2.87 25.82
C LYS A 83 -9.01 -2.04 26.75
N ASN A 84 -9.61 -2.68 27.75
CA ASN A 84 -10.50 -2.06 28.74
C ASN A 84 -11.78 -1.44 28.15
N SER A 85 -12.23 -1.86 26.97
CA SER A 85 -13.52 -1.49 26.41
C SER A 85 -14.27 -2.73 25.94
N ASN A 86 -15.60 -2.66 25.99
CA ASN A 86 -16.50 -3.68 25.44
C ASN A 86 -16.90 -3.36 23.99
N GLU A 87 -16.44 -2.23 23.45
CA GLU A 87 -16.62 -1.90 22.04
C GLU A 87 -15.90 -2.89 21.16
N SER A 88 -16.60 -3.30 20.09
CA SER A 88 -16.11 -4.26 19.13
C SER A 88 -16.54 -3.87 17.71
N PRO A 89 -16.01 -2.74 17.18
CA PRO A 89 -16.44 -2.25 15.89
C PRO A 89 -16.06 -3.24 14.80
N PHE A 90 -16.93 -3.33 13.81
CA PHE A 90 -16.74 -4.16 12.64
C PHE A 90 -16.17 -3.30 11.51
N ILE A 91 -15.06 -3.72 10.92
CA ILE A 91 -14.43 -3.03 9.79
C ILE A 91 -14.21 -3.98 8.61
N ILE A 92 -14.16 -3.42 7.41
CA ILE A 92 -13.62 -4.11 6.24
C ILE A 92 -12.16 -3.70 6.10
N CYS A 93 -11.25 -4.67 6.15
CA CYS A 93 -9.82 -4.41 6.11
C CYS A 93 -9.34 -4.10 4.69
N GLN A 94 -9.08 -2.82 4.42
CA GLN A 94 -8.65 -2.31 3.12
C GLN A 94 -7.32 -1.54 3.23
N PHE A 95 -6.44 -1.99 4.12
CA PHE A 95 -5.23 -1.25 4.44
C PHE A 95 -4.19 -1.35 3.32
N ASN A 96 -3.54 -0.23 3.05
CA ASN A 96 -2.28 -0.23 2.32
C ASN A 96 -1.15 -0.58 3.29
N VAL A 97 -0.19 -1.39 2.88
CA VAL A 97 0.94 -1.79 3.72
C VAL A 97 2.24 -1.48 2.99
N ILE A 98 3.11 -0.71 3.63
CA ILE A 98 4.49 -0.48 3.20
C ILE A 98 5.43 -1.09 4.24
N VAL A 99 6.45 -1.79 3.77
CA VAL A 99 7.45 -2.42 4.62
C VAL A 99 8.83 -2.07 4.09
N THR A 100 9.72 -1.62 4.96
CA THR A 100 11.15 -1.55 4.63
C THR A 100 11.87 -2.74 5.24
N CYS A 101 12.80 -3.32 4.49
CA CYS A 101 13.73 -4.31 5.02
C CYS A 101 15.12 -4.10 4.42
N ASN A 102 16.15 -4.45 5.20
CA ASN A 102 17.55 -4.42 4.74
C ASN A 102 18.10 -5.84 4.48
N SER A 103 17.32 -6.86 4.85
CA SER A 103 17.66 -8.27 4.69
C SER A 103 16.77 -8.94 3.65
N ARG A 104 17.23 -10.06 3.10
CA ARG A 104 16.46 -10.91 2.19
C ARG A 104 15.31 -11.55 2.97
N LEU A 105 14.08 -11.26 2.58
CA LEU A 105 12.88 -11.75 3.28
C LEU A 105 12.65 -13.24 2.98
N THR A 106 11.95 -13.92 3.88
CA THR A 106 11.36 -15.24 3.64
C THR A 106 9.86 -15.20 3.95
N VAL A 107 9.05 -15.88 3.15
CA VAL A 107 7.59 -15.89 3.26
C VAL A 107 7.10 -17.26 3.72
N HIS A 108 6.20 -17.31 4.70
CA HIS A 108 5.46 -18.51 5.01
C HIS A 108 4.27 -18.63 4.06
N LEU A 109 4.35 -19.56 3.11
CA LEU A 109 3.36 -19.67 2.05
C LEU A 109 2.10 -20.43 2.49
N GLU A 110 2.21 -21.41 3.41
CA GLU A 110 1.09 -22.29 3.83
C GLU A 110 0.31 -22.92 2.66
N GLY A 111 0.95 -23.11 1.50
CA GLY A 111 0.29 -23.60 0.28
C GLY A 111 -0.50 -22.53 -0.50
N ASP A 112 -0.39 -21.27 -0.11
CA ASP A 112 -1.15 -20.12 -0.62
C ASP A 112 -0.22 -19.11 -1.34
N THR A 113 0.60 -19.62 -2.25
CA THR A 113 1.57 -18.82 -3.01
C THR A 113 0.90 -17.73 -3.84
N ASP A 114 -0.21 -18.05 -4.51
CA ASP A 114 -0.92 -17.10 -5.38
C ASP A 114 -1.55 -15.94 -4.60
N ALA A 115 -2.00 -16.18 -3.36
CA ALA A 115 -2.48 -15.10 -2.51
C ALA A 115 -1.40 -14.09 -2.15
N TRP A 116 -0.16 -14.53 -1.92
CA TRP A 116 0.97 -13.64 -1.73
C TRP A 116 1.38 -12.97 -3.05
N ARG A 117 1.44 -13.74 -4.14
CA ARG A 117 1.84 -13.27 -5.47
C ARG A 117 1.02 -12.05 -5.93
N ARG A 118 -0.30 -12.07 -5.73
CA ARG A 118 -1.20 -10.96 -6.10
C ARG A 118 -1.20 -9.78 -5.13
N ARG A 119 -0.57 -9.89 -3.96
CA ARG A 119 -0.57 -8.85 -2.90
C ARG A 119 0.79 -8.17 -2.75
N LEU A 120 1.88 -8.79 -3.19
CA LEU A 120 3.23 -8.28 -3.05
C LEU A 120 3.63 -7.44 -4.26
N ALA A 121 4.21 -6.28 -4.00
CA ALA A 121 4.98 -5.48 -4.95
C ALA A 121 6.35 -5.21 -4.32
N MET A 122 7.42 -5.39 -5.08
CA MET A 122 8.79 -5.18 -4.59
C MET A 122 9.47 -4.05 -5.35
N VAL A 123 10.16 -3.19 -4.61
CA VAL A 123 11.03 -2.15 -5.15
C VAL A 123 12.39 -2.22 -4.48
N ASP A 124 13.40 -2.49 -5.28
CA ASP A 124 14.76 -2.72 -4.81
C ASP A 124 15.61 -1.45 -4.99
N TYR A 125 16.10 -0.94 -3.87
CA TYR A 125 16.96 0.25 -3.80
C TYR A 125 18.43 -0.17 -3.98
N HIS A 126 18.85 -0.27 -5.24
CA HIS A 126 20.20 -0.69 -5.62
C HIS A 126 21.24 0.44 -5.61
N LYS A 127 20.80 1.71 -5.67
CA LYS A 127 21.73 2.84 -5.74
C LYS A 127 22.44 3.02 -4.40
N PRO A 128 23.77 3.25 -4.42
CA PRO A 128 24.51 3.54 -3.20
C PRO A 128 24.08 4.88 -2.61
N LYS A 129 24.45 5.11 -1.35
CA LYS A 129 24.28 6.40 -0.70
C LYS A 129 24.91 7.50 -1.58
N PRO A 130 24.21 8.62 -1.84
CA PRO A 130 24.76 9.72 -2.64
C PRO A 130 25.99 10.34 -1.96
N ALA A 131 26.94 10.81 -2.78
CA ALA A 131 28.17 11.45 -2.29
C ALA A 131 27.87 12.73 -1.49
N HIS A 132 26.89 13.50 -1.94
CA HIS A 132 26.38 14.69 -1.25
C HIS A 132 25.02 14.37 -0.64
N VAL A 133 24.95 14.40 0.69
CA VAL A 133 23.71 14.18 1.43
C VAL A 133 23.13 15.52 1.82
N ILE A 134 21.88 15.77 1.43
CA ILE A 134 21.11 16.90 1.92
C ILE A 134 20.51 16.48 3.27
N ALA A 135 20.87 17.20 4.34
CA ALA A 135 20.30 16.96 5.66
C ALA A 135 18.79 17.26 5.63
N ASP A 136 18.00 16.43 6.34
CA ASP A 136 16.54 16.56 6.42
C ASP A 136 15.85 16.72 5.04
N LEU A 137 16.36 16.02 4.02
CA LEU A 137 15.85 16.11 2.65
C LEU A 137 14.33 15.90 2.56
N ASP A 138 13.77 14.99 3.35
CA ASP A 138 12.32 14.78 3.42
C ASP A 138 11.57 16.03 3.88
N LYS A 139 12.07 16.77 4.87
CA LYS A 139 11.46 18.04 5.31
C LYS A 139 11.57 19.12 4.25
N LEU A 140 12.70 19.17 3.54
CA LEU A 140 12.89 20.12 2.44
C LEU A 140 11.88 19.84 1.34
N ILE A 141 11.78 18.59 0.88
CA ILE A 141 10.80 18.15 -0.13
C ILE A 141 9.37 18.48 0.32
N LEU A 142 9.00 18.16 1.56
CA LEU A 142 7.67 18.47 2.07
C LEU A 142 7.39 19.97 2.11
N LYS A 143 8.41 20.79 2.39
CA LYS A 143 8.27 22.25 2.44
C LYS A 143 8.13 22.86 1.05
N THR A 144 8.85 22.35 0.05
CA THR A 144 8.99 23.02 -1.26
C THR A 144 8.21 22.34 -2.39
N GLU A 145 7.91 21.05 -2.28
CA GLU A 145 7.41 20.21 -3.37
C GLU A 145 6.17 19.36 -3.00
N ALA A 146 5.65 19.47 -1.77
CA ALA A 146 4.55 18.61 -1.31
C ALA A 146 3.30 18.66 -2.19
N SER A 147 2.87 19.84 -2.64
CA SER A 147 1.71 19.98 -3.52
C SER A 147 1.93 19.30 -4.88
N GLY A 148 3.14 19.39 -5.43
CA GLY A 148 3.51 18.70 -6.67
C GLY A 148 3.49 17.18 -6.50
N ILE A 149 4.00 16.67 -5.37
CA ILE A 149 3.98 15.24 -5.06
C ILE A 149 2.54 14.75 -4.88
N LEU A 150 1.69 15.51 -4.19
CA LEU A 150 0.28 15.16 -4.04
C LEU A 150 -0.41 15.10 -5.41
N ASN A 151 -0.19 16.07 -6.28
CA ASN A 151 -0.74 16.05 -7.65
C ASN A 151 -0.25 14.81 -8.41
N TRP A 152 1.03 14.44 -8.29
CA TRP A 152 1.56 13.24 -8.92
C TRP A 152 0.95 11.94 -8.36
N MET A 153 0.64 11.90 -7.05
CA MET A 153 -0.11 10.79 -6.45
C MET A 153 -1.54 10.70 -6.98
N LEU A 154 -2.20 11.84 -7.21
CA LEU A 154 -3.55 11.88 -7.81
C LEU A 154 -3.55 11.39 -9.27
N GLU A 155 -2.54 11.76 -10.06
CA GLU A 155 -2.36 11.17 -11.40
C GLU A 155 -2.18 9.65 -11.34
N GLY A 156 -1.45 9.15 -10.33
CA GLY A 156 -1.31 7.71 -10.08
C GLY A 156 -2.63 7.04 -9.71
N LEU A 157 -3.46 7.72 -8.92
CA LEU A 157 -4.80 7.25 -8.57
C LEU A 157 -5.69 7.12 -9.82
N ASP A 158 -5.64 8.09 -10.74
CA ASP A 158 -6.44 8.03 -11.97
C ASP A 158 -6.00 6.89 -12.89
N LYS A 159 -4.69 6.60 -12.97
CA LYS A 159 -4.17 5.41 -13.66
C LYS A 159 -4.71 4.12 -13.02
N LEU A 160 -4.63 4.03 -11.69
CA LEU A 160 -5.13 2.86 -10.97
C LEU A 160 -6.64 2.65 -11.14
N ARG A 161 -7.43 3.73 -11.19
CA ARG A 161 -8.86 3.68 -11.50
C ARG A 161 -9.13 3.19 -12.91
N ALA A 162 -8.40 3.70 -13.90
CA ALA A 162 -8.52 3.26 -15.29
C ALA A 162 -8.20 1.76 -15.43
N ASP A 163 -7.28 1.26 -14.62
CA ASP A 163 -6.88 -0.16 -14.54
C ASP A 163 -7.81 -1.01 -13.65
N GLY A 164 -8.99 -0.50 -13.27
CA GLY A 164 -9.96 -1.26 -12.46
C GLY A 164 -9.45 -1.60 -11.05
N TRP A 165 -8.67 -0.68 -10.46
CA TRP A 165 -8.02 -0.84 -9.16
C TRP A 165 -6.96 -1.95 -9.10
N GLN A 166 -6.44 -2.37 -10.26
CA GLN A 166 -5.37 -3.36 -10.35
C GLN A 166 -4.00 -2.68 -10.49
N LEU A 167 -3.08 -2.99 -9.57
CA LEU A 167 -1.70 -2.57 -9.68
C LEU A 167 -0.92 -3.55 -10.56
N TYR A 168 -0.70 -3.19 -11.82
CA TYR A 168 0.12 -3.99 -12.72
C TYR A 168 1.62 -3.80 -12.44
N LEU A 169 2.30 -4.92 -12.21
CA LEU A 169 3.76 -4.94 -12.03
C LEU A 169 4.46 -5.06 -13.39
N SER A 170 5.59 -4.38 -13.53
CA SER A 170 6.49 -4.66 -14.66
C SER A 170 7.02 -6.10 -14.58
N THR A 171 7.48 -6.65 -15.71
CA THR A 171 8.07 -8.01 -15.77
C THR A 171 9.15 -8.20 -14.71
N ALA A 172 10.07 -7.24 -14.57
CA ALA A 172 11.15 -7.31 -13.58
C ALA A 172 10.61 -7.32 -12.13
N GLN A 173 9.58 -6.54 -11.83
CA GLN A 173 8.95 -6.55 -10.49
C GLN A 173 8.23 -7.86 -10.21
N GLN A 174 7.53 -8.41 -11.21
CA GLN A 174 6.86 -9.70 -11.07
C GLN A 174 7.87 -10.82 -10.87
N GLU A 175 8.99 -10.81 -11.60
CA GLU A 175 10.10 -11.74 -11.42
C GLU A 175 10.72 -11.65 -10.01
N SER A 176 10.90 -10.45 -9.46
CA SER A 176 11.38 -10.29 -8.08
C SER A 176 10.43 -10.94 -7.06
N VAL A 177 9.11 -10.74 -7.23
CA VAL A 177 8.09 -11.37 -6.37
C VAL A 177 8.12 -12.89 -6.54
N ASP A 178 8.15 -13.38 -7.78
CA ASP A 178 8.12 -14.82 -8.07
C ASP A 178 9.37 -15.51 -7.51
N ASN A 179 10.55 -14.90 -7.65
CA ASN A 179 11.79 -15.40 -7.08
C ASN A 179 11.73 -15.48 -5.55
N LEU A 180 11.20 -14.46 -4.86
CA LEU A 180 11.02 -14.48 -3.41
C LEU A 180 10.13 -15.65 -2.96
N LEU A 181 9.02 -15.87 -3.66
CA LEU A 181 8.07 -16.93 -3.34
C LEU A 181 8.65 -18.32 -3.63
N LEU A 182 9.30 -18.51 -4.78
CA LEU A 182 9.95 -19.77 -5.14
C LEU A 182 11.10 -20.11 -4.19
N GLU A 183 11.92 -19.14 -3.82
CA GLU A 183 12.99 -19.32 -2.83
C GLU A 183 12.43 -19.72 -1.47
N SER A 184 11.33 -19.10 -1.05
CA SER A 184 10.66 -19.41 0.21
C SER A 184 10.13 -20.87 0.27
N ASP A 185 9.75 -21.46 -0.88
CA ASP A 185 9.39 -22.89 -1.02
C ASP A 185 10.52 -23.77 -1.57
N GLY A 186 11.77 -23.28 -1.56
CA GLY A 186 12.87 -23.89 -2.31
C GLY A 186 13.15 -25.35 -1.95
N HIS A 187 12.93 -25.74 -0.70
CA HIS A 187 13.05 -27.12 -0.22
C HIS A 187 11.98 -28.05 -0.82
N THR A 188 10.73 -27.58 -0.92
CA THR A 188 9.63 -28.33 -1.56
C THR A 188 9.90 -28.47 -3.05
N LEU A 189 10.32 -27.38 -3.70
CA LEU A 189 10.63 -27.40 -5.12
C LEU A 189 11.80 -28.36 -5.41
N PHE A 190 12.85 -28.33 -4.60
CA PHE A 190 13.96 -29.28 -4.67
C PHE A 190 13.50 -30.74 -4.57
N VAL A 191 12.62 -31.07 -3.63
CA VAL A 191 12.07 -32.45 -3.51
C VAL A 191 11.32 -32.89 -4.76
N LYS A 192 10.58 -31.98 -5.39
CA LYS A 192 9.80 -32.25 -6.61
C LYS A 192 10.68 -32.38 -7.86
N GLU A 193 11.68 -31.50 -8.01
CA GLU A 193 12.48 -31.38 -9.24
C GLU A 193 13.72 -32.27 -9.22
N ALA A 194 14.38 -32.40 -8.07
CA ALA A 194 15.71 -32.99 -7.96
C ALA A 194 15.72 -34.37 -7.30
N LEU A 195 14.63 -34.81 -6.66
CA LEU A 195 14.55 -36.14 -6.06
C LEU A 195 13.63 -37.05 -6.90
N VAL A 196 13.90 -38.35 -6.87
CA VAL A 196 13.10 -39.37 -7.54
C VAL A 196 13.13 -40.68 -6.77
N ARG A 197 12.04 -41.46 -6.83
CA ARG A 197 12.03 -42.82 -6.28
C ARG A 197 12.97 -43.72 -7.08
N SER A 198 13.77 -44.51 -6.39
CA SER A 198 14.71 -45.46 -7.00
C SER A 198 15.04 -46.60 -6.04
N GLU A 199 15.74 -47.63 -6.48
CA GLU A 199 16.21 -48.72 -5.59
C GLU A 199 17.42 -48.30 -4.73
N SER A 200 17.95 -47.10 -4.95
CA SER A 200 19.14 -46.58 -4.28
C SER A 200 18.82 -46.03 -2.89
N GLN A 201 19.88 -45.55 -2.24
CA GLN A 201 19.81 -44.88 -0.95
C GLN A 201 20.33 -43.45 -1.10
N LEU A 202 19.77 -42.53 -0.33
CA LEU A 202 20.18 -41.14 -0.27
C LEU A 202 20.33 -40.72 1.19
N THR A 203 21.54 -40.30 1.58
CA THR A 203 21.77 -39.78 2.92
C THR A 203 21.28 -38.33 3.02
N VAL A 204 20.87 -37.89 4.21
CA VAL A 204 20.52 -36.49 4.49
C VAL A 204 21.72 -35.56 4.20
N PRO A 205 22.97 -35.88 4.57
CA PRO A 205 24.14 -35.10 4.17
C PRO A 205 24.31 -34.92 2.66
N ASP A 206 24.18 -35.99 1.86
CA ASP A 206 24.33 -35.91 0.40
C ASP A 206 23.16 -35.14 -0.23
N CYS A 207 21.94 -35.37 0.26
CA CYS A 207 20.75 -34.62 -0.11
C CYS A 207 20.92 -33.12 0.18
N PHE A 208 21.52 -32.76 1.32
CA PHE A 208 21.80 -31.37 1.67
C PHE A 208 22.86 -30.76 0.76
N ALA A 209 23.92 -31.49 0.40
CA ALA A 209 24.93 -31.00 -0.53
C ALA A 209 24.29 -30.67 -1.90
N ALA A 210 23.46 -31.57 -2.42
CA ALA A 210 22.72 -31.33 -3.67
C ALA A 210 21.72 -30.17 -3.55
N TYR A 211 21.07 -29.98 -2.40
CA TYR A 211 20.19 -28.84 -2.14
C TYR A 211 20.95 -27.50 -2.15
N VAL A 212 22.16 -27.47 -1.57
CA VAL A 212 23.00 -26.26 -1.59
C VAL A 212 23.38 -25.89 -3.02
N GLU A 213 23.78 -26.87 -3.84
CA GLU A 213 24.02 -26.64 -5.27
C GLU A 213 22.76 -26.13 -5.99
N TYR A 214 21.62 -26.79 -5.75
CA TYR A 214 20.34 -26.43 -6.36
C TYR A 214 19.93 -24.97 -6.06
N CYS A 215 20.16 -24.51 -4.83
CA CYS A 215 19.94 -23.12 -4.43
C CYS A 215 20.96 -22.18 -5.08
N SER A 216 22.24 -22.55 -5.11
CA SER A 216 23.30 -21.76 -5.72
C SER A 216 23.07 -21.52 -7.21
N ASP A 217 22.63 -22.55 -7.95
CA ASP A 217 22.31 -22.48 -9.38
C ASP A 217 21.16 -21.48 -9.68
N ARG A 218 20.33 -21.15 -8.69
CA ARG A 218 19.21 -20.19 -8.77
C ARG A 218 19.49 -18.85 -8.07
N GLY A 219 20.68 -18.65 -7.51
CA GLY A 219 20.99 -17.46 -6.71
C GLY A 219 20.19 -17.37 -5.39
N TRP A 220 19.69 -18.49 -4.89
CA TRP A 220 18.94 -18.59 -3.63
C TRP A 220 19.87 -18.83 -2.44
N VAL A 221 19.43 -18.40 -1.26
CA VAL A 221 20.12 -18.68 0.00
C VAL A 221 19.62 -20.02 0.55
N ALA A 222 20.53 -20.99 0.66
CA ALA A 222 20.20 -22.28 1.22
C ALA A 222 19.85 -22.18 2.73
N LEU A 223 18.89 -23.00 3.15
CA LEU A 223 18.57 -23.20 4.57
C LEU A 223 19.79 -23.72 5.34
N SER A 224 19.88 -23.41 6.63
CA SER A 224 20.87 -24.04 7.51
C SER A 224 20.67 -25.56 7.54
N ARG A 225 21.76 -26.32 7.72
CA ARG A 225 21.72 -27.78 7.74
C ARG A 225 20.67 -28.35 8.70
N ASN A 226 20.52 -27.74 9.88
CA ASN A 226 19.54 -28.14 10.88
C ASN A 226 18.09 -27.89 10.42
N LYS A 227 17.80 -26.69 9.89
CA LYS A 227 16.47 -26.34 9.39
C LYS A 227 16.11 -27.18 8.17
N PHE A 228 17.04 -27.36 7.24
CA PHE A 228 16.88 -28.27 6.11
C PHE A 228 16.54 -29.68 6.58
N GLY A 229 17.33 -30.26 7.48
CA GLY A 229 17.14 -31.63 7.96
C GLY A 229 15.80 -31.89 8.68
N GLN A 230 15.18 -30.85 9.24
CA GLN A 230 13.82 -30.90 9.78
C GLN A 230 12.79 -30.85 8.64
N MET A 231 12.85 -29.82 7.79
CA MET A 231 11.85 -29.56 6.76
C MET A 231 11.85 -30.62 5.63
N ILE A 232 13.02 -31.11 5.23
CA ILE A 232 13.15 -32.06 4.13
C ILE A 232 12.53 -33.42 4.47
N GLY A 233 12.60 -33.84 5.74
CA GLY A 233 12.00 -35.09 6.22
C GLY A 233 10.50 -35.10 6.01
N ASP A 234 9.83 -34.07 6.49
CA ASP A 234 8.38 -33.89 6.36
C ASP A 234 7.95 -33.76 4.90
N THR A 235 8.75 -33.05 4.10
CA THR A 235 8.48 -32.82 2.68
C THR A 235 8.59 -34.12 1.87
N VAL A 236 9.65 -34.91 2.09
CA VAL A 236 9.81 -36.22 1.45
C VAL A 236 8.74 -37.20 1.90
N ALA A 237 8.36 -37.20 3.18
CA ALA A 237 7.26 -38.03 3.67
C ALA A 237 5.93 -37.66 3.00
N ARG A 238 5.64 -36.37 2.83
CA ARG A 238 4.42 -35.90 2.16
C ARG A 238 4.40 -36.22 0.66
N HIS A 239 5.53 -36.05 -0.04
CA HIS A 239 5.61 -36.25 -1.49
C HIS A 239 5.79 -37.71 -1.92
N TYR A 240 6.59 -38.47 -1.18
CA TYR A 240 6.99 -39.82 -1.55
C TYR A 240 6.56 -40.88 -0.55
N GLY A 241 5.94 -40.54 0.59
CA GLY A 241 5.56 -41.52 1.62
C GLY A 241 6.75 -42.20 2.30
N LEU A 242 7.96 -41.63 2.19
CA LEU A 242 9.18 -42.20 2.74
C LEU A 242 9.58 -41.45 4.02
N THR A 243 9.77 -42.19 5.11
CA THR A 243 10.25 -41.64 6.38
C THR A 243 11.78 -41.72 6.48
N VAL A 244 12.36 -40.82 7.28
CA VAL A 244 13.80 -40.80 7.54
C VAL A 244 14.19 -42.04 8.36
N ARG A 245 15.24 -42.72 7.91
CA ARG A 245 15.90 -43.84 8.60
C ARG A 245 17.25 -43.40 9.16
N HIS A 246 17.83 -44.19 10.06
CA HIS A 246 19.12 -43.92 10.72
C HIS A 246 20.23 -44.92 10.33
N ASP A 247 19.92 -45.88 9.47
CA ASP A 247 20.76 -47.01 9.09
C ASP A 247 21.19 -46.95 7.62
N ILE A 248 21.18 -45.74 7.02
CA ILE A 248 21.58 -45.55 5.63
C ILE A 248 23.09 -45.42 5.57
N SER A 249 23.75 -46.31 4.84
CA SER A 249 25.20 -46.29 4.70
C SER A 249 25.63 -45.14 3.78
N ASP A 250 26.57 -44.31 4.25
CA ASP A 250 27.29 -43.38 3.36
C ASP A 250 28.37 -44.11 2.55
N ALA A 251 29.07 -43.37 1.68
CA ALA A 251 30.15 -43.91 0.84
C ALA A 251 31.30 -44.54 1.64
N SER A 252 31.44 -44.21 2.93
CA SER A 252 32.44 -44.80 3.84
C SER A 252 31.90 -46.02 4.62
N GLY A 253 30.64 -46.40 4.41
CA GLY A 253 29.96 -47.48 5.11
C GLY A 253 29.42 -47.10 6.50
N LYS A 254 29.55 -45.83 6.91
CA LYS A 254 29.03 -45.35 8.20
C LYS A 254 27.53 -45.11 8.11
N ALA A 255 26.80 -45.51 9.16
CA ALA A 255 25.37 -45.29 9.25
C ALA A 255 25.05 -43.79 9.43
N GLN A 256 24.17 -43.29 8.58
CA GLN A 256 23.69 -41.92 8.53
C GLN A 256 22.16 -41.88 8.51
N ARG A 257 21.62 -40.68 8.79
CA ARG A 257 20.23 -40.40 8.51
C ARG A 257 20.00 -40.32 6.99
N GLY A 258 18.90 -40.87 6.50
CA GLY A 258 18.60 -40.86 5.06
C GLY A 258 17.32 -41.59 4.69
N TRP A 259 17.19 -41.89 3.40
CA TRP A 259 16.09 -42.68 2.86
C TRP A 259 16.63 -43.83 2.01
N ARG A 260 15.97 -44.98 2.09
CA ARG A 260 16.06 -46.04 1.09
C ARG A 260 14.87 -45.88 0.16
N GLY A 261 15.07 -46.09 -1.14
CA GLY A 261 13.98 -45.91 -2.10
C GLY A 261 14.04 -44.55 -2.83
N LEU A 262 15.13 -43.80 -2.69
CA LEU A 262 15.22 -42.40 -3.11
C LEU A 262 16.63 -42.09 -3.62
N SER A 263 16.72 -41.32 -4.71
CA SER A 263 17.97 -40.80 -5.25
C SER A 263 17.81 -39.38 -5.80
N LEU A 264 18.94 -38.74 -6.08
CA LEU A 264 18.97 -37.54 -6.89
C LEU A 264 18.60 -37.90 -8.34
N ARG A 265 17.85 -37.02 -9.00
CA ARG A 265 17.63 -37.09 -10.45
C ARG A 265 18.94 -36.74 -11.14
N GLU A 266 19.30 -37.48 -12.19
CA GLU A 266 20.45 -37.11 -13.02
C GLU A 266 20.23 -35.70 -13.58
N LYS A 267 21.25 -34.83 -13.48
CA LYS A 267 21.21 -33.51 -14.14
C LYS A 267 21.15 -33.78 -15.64
N ASN A 268 19.96 -33.72 -16.23
CA ASN A 268 19.84 -33.72 -17.68
C ASN A 268 20.54 -32.44 -18.18
N PRO A 269 21.57 -32.51 -19.04
CA PRO A 269 22.19 -31.30 -19.56
C PRO A 269 21.12 -30.58 -20.39
N GLN A 270 20.53 -29.51 -19.85
CA GLN A 270 19.66 -28.68 -20.66
C GLN A 270 20.48 -28.02 -21.77
N PRO A 271 19.95 -27.96 -23.00
CA PRO A 271 20.64 -27.33 -24.11
C PRO A 271 20.78 -25.84 -23.82
N THR A 272 22.02 -25.38 -23.65
CA THR A 272 22.35 -23.97 -23.73
C THR A 272 21.87 -23.45 -25.09
N GLY A 273 21.09 -22.37 -25.04
CA GLY A 273 20.48 -21.75 -26.21
C GLY A 273 21.48 -21.56 -27.34
N LYS A 274 21.14 -22.08 -28.51
CA LYS A 274 21.85 -21.81 -29.75
C LYS A 274 20.87 -21.29 -30.79
N GLY A 275 21.09 -20.04 -31.17
CA GLY A 275 20.82 -19.54 -32.52
C GLY A 275 19.49 -18.83 -32.71
N MET A 276 19.47 -17.52 -32.46
CA MET A 276 18.85 -16.62 -33.43
C MET A 276 19.83 -15.52 -33.77
N SER A 277 20.04 -15.42 -35.08
CA SER A 277 21.10 -14.79 -35.82
C SER A 277 21.01 -13.27 -35.81
N GLU A 278 22.18 -12.63 -35.67
CA GLU A 278 22.44 -11.30 -36.21
C GLU A 278 22.16 -11.31 -37.72
N THR A 279 21.27 -10.44 -38.16
CA THR A 279 21.31 -9.87 -39.51
C THR A 279 20.98 -8.38 -39.36
N SER A 280 22.02 -7.58 -39.50
CA SER A 280 21.96 -6.15 -39.78
C SER A 280 21.42 -5.91 -41.19
N GLU A 281 20.53 -4.93 -41.36
CA GLU A 281 20.57 -3.98 -42.49
C GLU A 281 19.59 -2.80 -42.26
N ASN A 282 20.21 -1.63 -42.06
CA ASN A 282 19.92 -0.27 -42.56
C ASN A 282 18.52 0.38 -42.52
N GLU A 283 18.49 1.48 -41.75
CA GLU A 283 17.97 2.83 -42.04
C GLU A 283 16.81 3.03 -43.02
N VAL A 284 15.70 3.59 -42.51
CA VAL A 284 15.00 4.71 -43.14
C VAL A 284 14.64 5.74 -42.06
N SER A 285 15.11 6.96 -42.28
CA SER A 285 14.77 8.19 -41.59
C SER A 285 13.30 8.56 -41.76
N ASP A 286 12.64 9.06 -40.71
CA ASP A 286 11.63 10.09 -40.94
C ASP A 286 11.65 11.15 -39.84
N ASN A 287 11.95 12.36 -40.29
CA ASN A 287 11.98 13.61 -39.57
C ASN A 287 10.57 14.20 -39.64
N SER A 288 9.99 14.58 -38.51
CA SER A 288 9.00 15.66 -38.52
C SER A 288 9.10 16.48 -37.24
N ASP A 289 10.03 17.43 -37.29
CA ASP A 289 9.93 18.69 -36.57
C ASP A 289 8.64 19.41 -36.98
N ILE A 290 7.83 19.80 -36.00
CA ILE A 290 6.98 21.00 -36.13
C ILE A 290 7.26 21.89 -34.93
N CYS A 291 8.11 22.89 -35.16
CA CYS A 291 8.15 24.10 -34.36
C CYS A 291 6.83 24.87 -34.50
N PHE A 292 6.27 25.32 -33.38
CA PHE A 292 5.69 26.66 -33.30
C PHE A 292 6.19 27.36 -32.04
N SER A 293 6.73 28.54 -32.26
CA SER A 293 7.17 29.48 -31.25
C SER A 293 6.14 30.59 -31.05
N VAL A 294 6.25 31.19 -29.86
CA VAL A 294 5.73 32.51 -29.43
C VAL A 294 4.30 32.55 -28.88
N GLY A 295 4.24 32.90 -27.59
CA GLY A 295 3.02 33.31 -26.89
C GLY A 295 3.28 33.59 -25.42
N ARG A 296 4.10 34.61 -25.11
CA ARG A 296 4.27 35.14 -23.76
C ARG A 296 3.02 35.98 -23.46
N GLU A 297 2.03 35.44 -22.76
CA GLU A 297 0.92 36.25 -22.23
C GLU A 297 0.85 36.16 -20.70
N LYS A 298 0.55 37.32 -20.15
CA LYS A 298 0.60 37.69 -18.75
C LYS A 298 -0.48 36.91 -17.98
N LEU A 299 -0.16 36.43 -16.78
CA LEU A 299 -1.15 36.30 -15.71
C LEU A 299 -1.60 37.72 -15.36
N SER A 300 -2.65 38.19 -16.04
CA SER A 300 -3.41 39.36 -15.66
C SER A 300 -4.36 38.99 -14.53
N HIS A 301 -4.36 39.82 -13.50
CA HIS A 301 -5.31 39.88 -12.40
C HIS A 301 -6.73 39.37 -12.76
N THR A 302 -7.22 38.36 -12.04
CA THR A 302 -8.67 38.14 -11.93
C THR A 302 -9.25 39.26 -11.07
N ALA A 303 -10.27 39.92 -11.60
CA ALA A 303 -10.99 41.00 -10.95
C ALA A 303 -11.64 40.52 -9.64
N GLU A 304 -11.62 41.38 -8.64
CA GLU A 304 -12.26 41.17 -7.33
C GLU A 304 -13.74 40.81 -7.48
N GLY A 305 -14.22 39.70 -6.87
CA GLY A 305 -15.64 39.54 -6.58
C GLY A 305 -16.25 38.14 -6.55
N VAL A 306 -15.70 37.14 -7.24
CA VAL A 306 -16.34 35.79 -7.31
C VAL A 306 -15.86 34.91 -6.15
N ARG A 307 -16.79 34.38 -5.35
CA ARG A 307 -16.52 33.39 -4.28
C ARG A 307 -17.00 32.02 -4.75
N LEU A 308 -16.17 31.00 -4.60
CA LEU A 308 -16.58 29.62 -4.86
C LEU A 308 -17.29 29.05 -3.62
N GLY A 309 -18.28 28.18 -3.81
CA GLY A 309 -19.04 27.58 -2.72
C GLY A 309 -20.54 27.89 -2.76
N ALA A 310 -21.21 27.69 -1.63
CA ALA A 310 -22.66 27.81 -1.52
C ALA A 310 -23.13 29.27 -1.72
N ALA A 311 -24.17 29.45 -2.53
CA ALA A 311 -24.84 30.72 -2.78
C ALA A 311 -26.32 30.50 -3.07
N ILE A 312 -27.08 31.58 -3.17
CA ILE A 312 -28.49 31.56 -3.56
C ILE A 312 -28.61 32.17 -4.95
N TRP A 313 -29.19 31.42 -5.89
CA TRP A 313 -29.59 31.92 -7.20
C TRP A 313 -31.01 32.47 -7.11
N ARG A 314 -31.16 33.78 -7.32
CA ARG A 314 -32.45 34.46 -7.39
C ARG A 314 -32.91 34.53 -8.83
N ASN A 315 -33.58 33.48 -9.30
CA ASN A 315 -34.24 33.52 -10.60
C ASN A 315 -35.69 34.02 -10.45
N GLY A 316 -36.30 34.42 -11.56
CA GLY A 316 -37.71 34.88 -11.57
C GLY A 316 -38.73 33.80 -11.17
N GLU A 317 -38.30 32.56 -10.93
CA GLU A 317 -39.11 31.41 -10.50
C GLU A 317 -38.95 31.11 -8.99
N GLY A 318 -38.00 31.73 -8.29
CA GLY A 318 -37.78 31.62 -6.84
C GLY A 318 -36.29 31.52 -6.44
N ASP A 319 -36.01 31.70 -5.15
CA ASP A 319 -34.66 31.59 -4.59
C ASP A 319 -34.25 30.10 -4.53
N GLN A 320 -33.20 29.72 -5.26
CA GLN A 320 -32.67 28.35 -5.32
C GLN A 320 -31.25 28.28 -4.74
N PRO A 321 -30.98 27.38 -3.78
CA PRO A 321 -29.61 27.16 -3.31
C PRO A 321 -28.76 26.50 -4.39
N VAL A 322 -27.55 27.02 -4.62
CA VAL A 322 -26.64 26.57 -5.67
C VAL A 322 -25.20 26.52 -5.16
N THR A 323 -24.39 25.64 -5.76
CA THR A 323 -22.94 25.57 -5.50
C THR A 323 -22.17 26.10 -6.71
N ILE A 324 -21.42 27.19 -6.52
CA ILE A 324 -20.59 27.79 -7.55
C ILE A 324 -19.26 27.04 -7.65
N SER A 325 -18.97 26.49 -8.83
CA SER A 325 -17.82 25.64 -9.12
C SER A 325 -16.72 26.33 -9.92
N ALA A 326 -17.04 27.38 -10.69
CA ALA A 326 -16.05 28.13 -11.45
C ALA A 326 -16.54 29.52 -11.84
N ASP A 327 -15.60 30.44 -12.06
CA ASP A 327 -15.83 31.71 -12.74
C ASP A 327 -15.72 31.49 -14.26
N LEU A 328 -16.76 31.89 -15.02
CA LEU A 328 -16.80 31.75 -16.48
C LEU A 328 -16.45 33.06 -17.21
N GLY A 329 -16.25 34.16 -16.49
CA GLY A 329 -15.92 35.45 -17.07
C GLY A 329 -17.12 36.14 -17.76
N THR A 330 -16.84 37.22 -18.47
CA THR A 330 -17.87 38.02 -19.15
C THR A 330 -18.33 37.36 -20.45
N GLY A 331 -19.63 37.13 -20.59
CA GLY A 331 -20.26 36.60 -21.79
C GLY A 331 -20.34 37.62 -22.93
N THR A 332 -20.79 37.16 -24.10
CA THR A 332 -20.94 37.99 -25.32
C THR A 332 -21.99 39.09 -25.18
N ASP A 333 -22.84 39.02 -24.17
CA ASP A 333 -23.86 40.01 -23.82
C ASP A 333 -23.35 41.06 -22.81
N GLY A 334 -22.10 40.94 -22.36
CA GLY A 334 -21.48 41.85 -21.39
C GLY A 334 -21.79 41.52 -19.92
N ARG A 335 -22.55 40.46 -19.62
CA ARG A 335 -22.81 40.01 -18.23
C ARG A 335 -21.70 39.06 -17.76
N HIS A 336 -21.41 39.05 -16.47
CA HIS A 336 -20.43 38.15 -15.87
C HIS A 336 -21.11 36.84 -15.47
N TYR A 337 -20.54 35.68 -15.81
CA TYR A 337 -21.14 34.38 -15.57
C TYR A 337 -20.33 33.51 -14.61
N VAL A 338 -21.03 32.69 -13.84
CA VAL A 338 -20.45 31.64 -13.00
C VAL A 338 -21.02 30.27 -13.36
N LYS A 339 -20.24 29.22 -13.12
CA LYS A 339 -20.67 27.83 -13.31
C LYS A 339 -21.23 27.28 -12.02
N VAL A 340 -22.41 26.66 -12.09
CA VAL A 340 -23.05 25.95 -10.96
C VAL A 340 -23.08 24.46 -11.25
N GLU A 341 -22.85 23.62 -10.24
CA GLU A 341 -22.67 22.16 -10.39
C GLU A 341 -23.85 21.44 -11.06
N GLU A 342 -25.08 21.91 -10.84
CA GLU A 342 -26.31 21.29 -11.37
C GLU A 342 -26.87 21.99 -12.62
N SER A 343 -26.20 23.04 -13.12
CA SER A 343 -26.64 23.79 -14.29
C SER A 343 -25.75 23.54 -15.50
N ALA A 344 -26.36 23.16 -16.64
CA ALA A 344 -25.65 23.03 -17.91
C ALA A 344 -25.22 24.38 -18.50
N THR A 345 -25.83 25.48 -18.05
CA THR A 345 -25.57 26.85 -18.52
C THR A 345 -24.96 27.70 -17.42
N GLY A 346 -24.08 28.62 -17.80
CA GLY A 346 -23.57 29.63 -16.86
C GLY A 346 -24.70 30.51 -16.35
N ILE A 347 -24.67 30.84 -15.06
CA ILE A 347 -25.64 31.73 -14.40
C ILE A 347 -25.01 33.12 -14.27
N PRO A 348 -25.75 34.21 -14.57
CA PRO A 348 -25.25 35.57 -14.37
C PRO A 348 -24.92 35.83 -12.89
N LEU A 349 -23.73 36.36 -12.62
CA LEU A 349 -23.22 36.64 -11.26
C LEU A 349 -24.11 37.65 -10.50
N ASP A 350 -24.79 38.54 -11.22
CA ASP A 350 -25.73 39.51 -10.64
C ASP A 350 -27.05 38.88 -10.16
N GLU A 351 -27.29 37.61 -10.48
CA GLU A 351 -28.42 36.81 -9.98
C GLU A 351 -28.02 35.92 -8.77
N ILE A 352 -26.77 36.03 -8.30
CA ILE A 352 -26.20 35.23 -7.23
C ILE A 352 -26.03 36.08 -5.96
N GLU A 353 -26.57 35.60 -4.85
CA GLU A 353 -26.37 36.18 -3.51
C GLU A 353 -25.54 35.23 -2.64
N TYR A 354 -24.38 35.71 -2.19
CA TYR A 354 -23.56 35.01 -1.20
C TYR A 354 -24.13 35.28 0.18
N GLY A 355 -24.48 34.23 0.93
CA GLY A 355 -24.97 34.38 2.30
C GLY A 355 -23.99 35.21 3.15
N MET A 356 -24.41 36.40 3.56
CA MET A 356 -23.68 37.21 4.54
C MET A 356 -23.97 36.64 5.94
N SER A 357 -22.91 36.20 6.62
CA SER A 357 -22.90 36.08 8.07
C SER A 357 -22.96 37.50 8.66
N ASP A 358 -24.13 37.87 9.20
CA ASP A 358 -24.32 38.54 10.50
C ASP A 358 -25.60 39.39 10.55
N GLU A 359 -26.30 39.27 11.69
CA GLU A 359 -27.43 40.06 12.21
C GLU A 359 -28.82 39.95 11.53
N VAL A 360 -29.76 39.32 12.23
CA VAL A 360 -30.99 39.90 12.82
C VAL A 360 -31.70 38.81 13.64
N GLY A 361 -32.14 39.16 14.85
CA GLY A 361 -32.56 38.22 15.88
C GLY A 361 -34.03 37.80 15.91
N SER A 362 -34.30 36.94 16.89
CA SER A 362 -35.56 36.81 17.64
C SER A 362 -36.84 36.50 16.83
N SER A 363 -37.11 35.22 16.64
CA SER A 363 -38.47 34.67 16.76
C SER A 363 -38.41 33.22 17.24
N LEU A 364 -38.97 32.98 18.42
CA LEU A 364 -39.03 31.70 19.11
C LEU A 364 -39.70 30.60 18.28
N ALA A 365 -38.95 29.53 18.03
CA ALA A 365 -39.45 28.17 18.01
C ALA A 365 -38.44 27.32 18.77
N THR A 366 -38.79 26.88 19.98
CA THR A 366 -38.02 25.92 20.77
C THR A 366 -38.01 24.59 20.00
N SER A 367 -37.01 24.39 19.14
CA SER A 367 -36.71 23.07 18.59
C SER A 367 -36.16 22.23 19.74
N ALA A 368 -36.82 21.12 20.04
CA ALA A 368 -36.28 20.12 20.96
C ALA A 368 -34.84 19.78 20.51
N VAL A 369 -33.91 19.75 21.46
CA VAL A 369 -32.54 19.26 21.22
C VAL A 369 -32.68 17.82 20.70
N PRO A 370 -32.14 17.48 19.53
CA PRO A 370 -32.19 16.12 19.00
C PRO A 370 -31.68 15.10 20.02
N ASP A 371 -32.39 13.98 20.19
CA ASP A 371 -32.11 12.98 21.23
C ASP A 371 -30.64 12.51 21.22
N TRP A 372 -30.02 12.40 20.05
CA TRP A 372 -28.61 11.99 19.89
C TRP A 372 -27.61 12.99 20.50
N ILE A 373 -27.94 14.28 20.56
CA ILE A 373 -27.07 15.29 21.20
C ILE A 373 -27.07 15.06 22.72
N SER A 374 -28.20 14.64 23.29
CA SER A 374 -28.27 14.29 24.71
C SER A 374 -27.59 12.96 25.01
N GLU A 375 -27.67 11.98 24.09
CA GLU A 375 -27.01 10.67 24.25
C GLU A 375 -25.48 10.77 24.18
N HIS A 376 -24.97 11.64 23.31
CA HIS A 376 -23.53 11.83 23.07
C HIS A 376 -22.97 13.10 23.75
N HIS A 377 -23.69 13.69 24.72
CA HIS A 377 -23.33 14.98 25.33
C HIS A 377 -21.88 15.00 25.85
N ASP A 378 -21.50 14.01 26.64
CA ASP A 378 -20.17 13.95 27.26
C ASP A 378 -19.06 13.72 26.23
N GLU A 379 -19.35 12.98 25.16
CA GLU A 379 -18.42 12.68 24.07
C GLU A 379 -18.23 13.89 23.13
N ILE A 380 -19.29 14.68 22.93
CA ILE A 380 -19.26 15.96 22.21
C ILE A 380 -18.45 16.98 23.02
N GLU A 381 -18.67 17.06 24.34
CA GLU A 381 -17.95 17.93 25.27
C GLU A 381 -16.45 17.63 25.32
N GLU A 382 -16.08 16.36 25.48
CA GLU A 382 -14.68 15.93 25.50
C GLU A 382 -13.98 16.24 24.18
N ARG A 383 -14.65 15.99 23.05
CA ARG A 383 -14.12 16.26 21.72
C ARG A 383 -13.97 17.75 21.45
N ALA A 384 -14.93 18.57 21.87
CA ALA A 384 -14.84 20.03 21.79
C ALA A 384 -13.67 20.55 22.64
N ALA A 385 -13.47 20.02 23.85
CA ALA A 385 -12.35 20.40 24.71
C ALA A 385 -10.98 20.05 24.09
N ILE A 386 -10.87 18.90 23.41
CA ILE A 386 -9.66 18.53 22.67
C ILE A 386 -9.43 19.49 21.49
N MET A 387 -10.48 19.82 20.73
CA MET A 387 -10.40 20.75 19.59
C MET A 387 -10.03 22.18 20.02
N GLU A 388 -10.48 22.61 21.19
CA GLU A 388 -10.11 23.91 21.79
C GLU A 388 -8.63 23.90 22.23
N PHE A 389 -8.19 22.86 22.94
CA PHE A 389 -6.84 22.80 23.52
C PHE A 389 -5.75 22.50 22.49
N ASP A 390 -5.96 21.50 21.62
CA ASP A 390 -4.97 21.06 20.63
C ASP A 390 -5.16 21.74 19.26
N GLY A 391 -6.40 22.10 18.91
CA GLY A 391 -6.74 22.71 17.62
C GLY A 391 -6.74 24.24 17.63
N GLY A 392 -6.74 24.87 18.80
CA GLY A 392 -6.80 26.33 18.94
C GLY A 392 -8.10 26.95 18.43
N LEU A 393 -9.16 26.16 18.30
CA LEU A 393 -10.49 26.60 17.90
C LEU A 393 -11.18 27.30 19.07
N ASP A 394 -12.04 28.27 18.78
CA ASP A 394 -12.92 28.79 19.81
C ASP A 394 -13.97 27.75 20.22
N ARG A 395 -14.50 27.90 21.44
CA ARG A 395 -15.39 26.92 22.05
C ARG A 395 -16.66 26.66 21.23
N ALA A 396 -17.21 27.68 20.59
CA ALA A 396 -18.45 27.54 19.83
C ALA A 396 -18.20 26.79 18.50
N GLU A 397 -17.09 27.09 17.83
CA GLU A 397 -16.65 26.39 16.62
C GLU A 397 -16.30 24.92 16.93
N ALA A 398 -15.62 24.67 18.06
CA ALA A 398 -15.25 23.33 18.52
C ALA A 398 -16.48 22.47 18.85
N GLU A 399 -17.48 23.02 19.55
CA GLU A 399 -18.73 22.32 19.85
C GLU A 399 -19.54 22.03 18.58
N ARG A 400 -19.57 22.95 17.61
CA ARG A 400 -20.25 22.75 16.32
C ARG A 400 -19.65 21.58 15.55
N LEU A 401 -18.32 21.59 15.37
CA LEU A 401 -17.60 20.52 14.66
C LEU A 401 -17.66 19.18 15.40
N ALA A 402 -17.67 19.21 16.74
CA ALA A 402 -17.86 18.01 17.55
C ALA A 402 -19.27 17.42 17.32
N ARG A 403 -20.32 18.24 17.23
CA ARG A 403 -21.70 17.78 16.94
C ARG A 403 -21.84 17.20 15.54
N GLU A 404 -21.29 17.86 14.52
CA GLU A 404 -21.30 17.36 13.13
C GLU A 404 -20.68 15.95 13.02
N TRP A 405 -19.75 15.61 13.92
CA TRP A 405 -19.14 14.28 13.96
C TRP A 405 -20.09 13.17 14.41
N TYR A 406 -21.00 13.48 15.34
CA TYR A 406 -21.95 12.53 15.92
C TYR A 406 -23.36 12.65 15.34
N GLU A 407 -23.55 13.57 14.39
CA GLU A 407 -24.82 13.71 13.68
C GLU A 407 -25.09 12.44 12.86
N PRO A 408 -26.21 11.75 13.09
CA PRO A 408 -26.53 10.52 12.37
C PRO A 408 -26.72 10.82 10.87
N VAL A 409 -26.00 10.10 10.02
CA VAL A 409 -26.08 10.24 8.57
C VAL A 409 -27.48 9.84 8.09
N PRO A 410 -28.18 10.67 7.28
CA PRO A 410 -29.49 10.32 6.75
C PRO A 410 -29.39 9.02 5.92
N PHE A 411 -30.29 8.06 6.19
CA PHE A 411 -30.40 6.81 5.43
C PHE A 411 -30.97 7.02 4.03
#